data_AF-A0A2L0NDR7-F1
#
_entry.id   AF-A0A2L0NDR7-F1
#
_cell.length_a   1.000
_cell.length_b   1.000
_cell.length_c   1.000
_cell.angle_alpha   90.00
_cell.angle_beta   90.00
_cell.angle_gamma   90.00
#
_symmetry.space_group_name_H-M   'P 1'
#
loop_
_entity.id
_entity.type
_entity.pdbx_description
1 polymer ?
#
loop_
_entity_poly.entity_id
_entity_poly.type
_entity_poly.pdbx_seq_one_letter_code
_entity_poly.pdbx_strand_id
1 'polypeptide(L)'
;MDATSYRGFRFPAEVVSHCVWLYHRFNLSLRDVEELMFKRGIEVSHETIHQWTRRFGAAYANALRRRRPKPGDKWHLDEVFVRINGVQKYLWRAVDQDGIVLDILLQNRRDESAARRFFRKPMKKTRSVPRVVVTGRLRSYGAAHRTVMPSVGHRSHRGLNNRAENSHQPTRQRERAMKGFRSVGRAQRFLAAFSAIPPRFRPRRHLFTATDYRTEMIIRFAVWDQITGAPGLPAAA
;
A
#
# COMPACT_ATOMS: atom_id res chain seq x y z
N MET A 1 -5.81 -13.00 17.94
CA MET A 1 -5.56 -11.58 17.60
C MET A 1 -4.20 -11.25 18.17
N ASP A 2 -3.13 -11.16 17.37
CA ASP A 2 -1.91 -10.53 17.88
C ASP A 2 -2.09 -9.03 17.77
N ALA A 3 -2.51 -8.42 18.89
CA ALA A 3 -2.44 -6.98 19.06
C ALA A 3 -0.97 -6.58 18.90
N THR A 4 -0.73 -5.53 18.13
CA THR A 4 0.63 -5.00 17.93
C THR A 4 1.15 -4.55 19.30
N SER A 5 2.12 -5.25 19.88
CA SER A 5 2.63 -4.92 21.22
C SER A 5 3.62 -3.75 21.17
N TYR A 6 3.34 -2.71 21.95
CA TYR A 6 4.21 -1.55 22.19
C TYR A 6 5.01 -1.69 23.50
N ARG A 7 5.02 -2.87 24.11
CA ARG A 7 5.79 -3.10 25.34
C ARG A 7 7.27 -2.78 25.09
N GLY A 8 7.85 -1.96 25.98
CA GLY A 8 9.25 -1.56 25.92
C GLY A 8 9.55 -0.32 25.06
N PHE A 9 8.53 0.33 24.49
CA PHE A 9 8.71 1.62 23.82
C PHE A 9 8.53 2.78 24.82
N ARG A 10 9.43 3.78 24.75
CA ARG A 10 9.34 5.01 25.55
C ARG A 10 8.08 5.83 25.26
N PHE A 11 7.62 5.81 24.01
CA PHE A 11 6.48 6.61 23.57
C PHE A 11 5.20 5.77 23.55
N PRO A 12 4.06 6.38 23.87
CA PRO A 12 2.80 5.66 23.92
C PRO A 12 2.30 5.32 22.50
N ALA A 13 1.35 4.39 22.42
CA ALA A 13 0.89 3.81 21.17
C ALA A 13 0.30 4.87 20.21
N GLU A 14 -0.30 5.93 20.74
CA GLU A 14 -0.89 7.02 19.94
C GLU A 14 0.18 7.79 19.19
N VAL A 15 1.29 8.13 19.85
CA VAL A 15 2.42 8.83 19.24
C VAL A 15 3.06 7.97 18.14
N VAL A 16 3.35 6.70 18.47
CA VAL A 16 3.97 5.76 17.53
C VAL A 16 3.08 5.54 16.31
N SER A 17 1.79 5.24 16.54
CA SER A 17 0.85 4.99 15.45
C SER A 17 0.61 6.22 14.59
N HIS A 18 0.58 7.42 15.18
CA HIS A 18 0.45 8.68 14.46
C HIS A 18 1.65 8.95 13.56
N CYS A 19 2.88 8.75 14.04
CA CYS A 19 4.08 8.91 13.22
C CYS A 19 4.09 7.93 12.03
N VAL A 20 3.74 6.67 12.28
CA VAL A 20 3.65 5.65 11.22
C VAL A 20 2.56 5.99 10.20
N TRP A 21 1.41 6.51 10.68
CA TRP A 21 0.33 7.00 9.82
C TRP A 21 0.79 8.16 8.96
N LEU A 22 1.36 9.22 9.53
CA LEU A 22 1.87 10.40 8.81
C LEU A 22 2.84 9.98 7.70
N TYR A 23 3.84 9.17 8.06
CA TYR A 23 4.88 8.73 7.14
C TYR A 23 4.33 7.92 5.95
N HIS A 24 3.32 7.07 6.15
CA HIS A 24 2.75 6.29 5.05
C HIS A 24 1.61 7.00 4.32
N ARG A 25 0.87 7.89 4.98
CA ARG A 25 -0.32 8.55 4.40
C ARG A 25 0.03 9.71 3.48
N PHE A 26 1.07 10.46 3.83
CA PHE A 26 1.49 11.67 3.13
C PHE A 26 2.86 11.48 2.47
N ASN A 27 3.23 12.42 1.60
CA ASN A 27 4.52 12.40 0.93
C ASN A 27 5.64 13.00 1.81
N LEU A 28 5.57 12.80 3.13
CA LEU A 28 6.48 13.35 4.14
C LEU A 28 7.77 12.52 4.27
N SER A 29 8.93 13.18 4.32
CA SER A 29 10.17 12.54 4.74
C SER A 29 10.09 12.15 6.24
N LEU A 30 11.02 11.33 6.72
CA LEU A 30 11.06 11.02 8.16
C LEU A 30 11.38 12.26 9.01
N ARG A 31 12.17 13.19 8.46
CA ARG A 31 12.51 14.46 9.10
C ARG A 31 11.33 15.42 9.13
N ASP A 32 10.49 15.41 8.08
CA ASP A 32 9.26 16.20 8.08
C ASP A 32 8.30 15.69 9.17
N VAL A 33 8.24 14.36 9.40
CA VAL A 33 7.44 13.81 10.50
C VAL A 33 8.02 14.21 11.86
N GLU A 34 9.34 14.12 12.03
CA GLU A 34 10.04 14.61 13.24
C GLU A 34 9.71 16.08 13.52
N GLU A 35 9.79 16.96 12.53
CA GLU A 35 9.45 18.38 12.65
C GLU A 35 7.98 18.61 13.03
N LEU A 36 7.06 17.86 12.41
CA LEU A 36 5.63 17.92 12.74
C LEU A 36 5.34 17.44 14.17
N MET A 37 6.08 16.46 14.68
CA MET A 37 5.96 16.01 16.06
C MET A 37 6.57 17.00 17.04
N PHE A 38 7.71 17.60 16.69
CA PHE A 38 8.34 18.66 17.49
C PHE A 38 7.40 19.86 17.65
N LYS A 39 6.70 20.28 16.59
CA LYS A 39 5.68 21.34 16.67
C LYS A 39 4.54 21.03 17.65
N ARG A 40 4.32 19.76 17.97
CA ARG A 40 3.34 19.28 18.96
C ARG A 40 3.95 19.03 20.35
N GLY A 41 5.18 19.47 20.60
CA GLY A 41 5.89 19.27 21.87
C GLY A 41 6.42 17.85 22.07
N ILE A 42 6.52 17.05 21.01
CA ILE A 42 6.99 15.65 21.07
C ILE A 42 8.37 15.57 20.44
N GLU A 43 9.38 15.47 21.28
CA GLU A 43 10.78 15.32 20.85
C GLU A 43 11.08 13.86 20.49
N VAL A 44 11.10 13.56 19.20
CA VAL A 44 11.41 12.21 18.67
C VAL A 44 12.28 12.32 17.42
N SER A 45 13.34 11.52 17.35
CA SER A 45 14.23 11.53 16.18
C SER A 45 13.64 10.83 14.96
N HIS A 46 14.01 11.25 13.76
CA HIS A 46 13.64 10.56 12.52
C HIS A 46 14.12 9.09 12.48
N GLU A 47 15.23 8.73 13.13
CA GLU A 47 15.67 7.34 13.26
C GLU A 47 14.70 6.51 14.10
N THR A 48 14.17 7.09 15.18
CA THR A 48 13.16 6.45 16.02
C THR A 48 11.88 6.19 15.20
N ILE A 49 11.42 7.20 14.46
CA ILE A 49 10.29 7.06 13.53
C ILE A 49 10.57 5.99 12.46
N HIS A 50 11.80 5.92 11.95
CA HIS A 50 12.21 4.90 10.99
C HIS A 50 12.14 3.49 11.60
N GLN A 51 12.55 3.30 12.85
CA GLN A 51 12.42 2.02 13.53
C GLN A 51 10.94 1.63 13.72
N TRP A 52 10.08 2.57 14.10
CA TRP A 52 8.65 2.32 14.25
C TRP A 52 7.97 1.96 12.93
N THR A 53 8.25 2.69 11.86
CA THR A 53 7.69 2.38 10.53
C THR A 53 8.13 1.00 10.04
N ARG A 54 9.36 0.58 10.34
CA ARG A 54 9.85 -0.78 10.07
C ARG A 54 9.19 -1.84 10.93
N ARG A 55 9.03 -1.59 12.22
CA ARG A 55 8.47 -2.54 13.20
C ARG A 55 6.98 -2.75 13.00
N PHE A 56 6.24 -1.65 12.86
CA PHE A 56 4.79 -1.64 12.96
C PHE A 56 4.07 -1.50 11.61
N GLY A 57 4.70 -0.88 10.60
CA GLY A 57 4.05 -0.61 9.32
C GLY A 57 3.48 -1.85 8.65
N ALA A 58 4.20 -2.98 8.70
CA ALA A 58 3.71 -4.26 8.16
C ALA A 58 2.54 -4.83 8.96
N ALA A 59 2.59 -4.75 10.30
CA ALA A 59 1.53 -5.23 11.19
C ALA A 59 0.22 -4.47 10.95
N TYR A 60 0.27 -3.14 10.96
CA TYR A 60 -0.90 -2.29 10.70
C TYR A 60 -1.47 -2.54 9.29
N ALA A 61 -0.61 -2.63 8.29
CA ALA A 61 -1.01 -2.91 6.92
C ALA A 61 -1.70 -4.27 6.77
N ASN A 62 -1.22 -5.29 7.49
CA ASN A 62 -1.83 -6.62 7.48
C ASN A 62 -3.15 -6.67 8.25
N ALA A 63 -3.26 -5.96 9.38
CA ALA A 63 -4.51 -5.81 10.10
C ALA A 63 -5.56 -5.06 9.25
N LEU A 64 -5.17 -3.99 8.56
CA LEU A 64 -6.04 -3.28 7.61
C LEU A 64 -6.51 -4.22 6.49
N ARG A 65 -5.60 -5.00 5.90
CA ARG A 65 -5.95 -5.96 4.84
C ARG A 65 -6.95 -7.02 5.30
N ARG A 66 -6.85 -7.52 6.54
CA ARG A 66 -7.79 -8.51 7.10
C ARG A 66 -9.21 -7.98 7.26
N ARG A 67 -9.37 -6.66 7.51
CA ARG A 67 -10.67 -6.01 7.66
C ARG A 67 -11.23 -5.47 6.33
N ARG A 68 -10.56 -5.70 5.20
CA ARG A 68 -11.05 -5.24 3.90
C ARG A 68 -12.20 -6.12 3.42
N PRO A 69 -13.18 -5.53 2.71
CA PRO A 69 -14.15 -6.30 1.94
C PRO A 69 -13.45 -7.22 0.95
N LYS A 70 -14.17 -8.27 0.52
CA LYS A 70 -13.72 -9.14 -0.56
C LYS A 70 -13.44 -8.29 -1.79
N PRO A 71 -12.28 -8.44 -2.45
CA PRO A 71 -11.99 -7.68 -3.65
C PRO A 71 -12.92 -8.06 -4.79
N GLY A 72 -13.09 -7.14 -5.73
CA GLY A 72 -13.85 -7.39 -6.94
C GLY A 72 -13.28 -8.50 -7.82
N ASP A 73 -14.09 -8.98 -8.75
CA ASP A 73 -13.81 -10.11 -9.65
C ASP A 73 -13.11 -9.69 -10.97
N LYS A 74 -12.89 -8.39 -11.22
CA LYS A 74 -12.17 -7.87 -12.38
C LYS A 74 -10.86 -7.26 -11.94
N TRP A 75 -9.75 -7.89 -12.34
CA TRP A 75 -8.43 -7.46 -11.90
C TRP A 75 -7.69 -6.73 -13.02
N HIS A 76 -6.95 -5.69 -12.65
CA HIS A 76 -6.07 -4.92 -13.51
C HIS A 76 -4.63 -5.05 -12.99
N LEU A 77 -3.73 -5.48 -13.86
CA LEU A 77 -2.36 -5.81 -13.52
C LEU A 77 -1.40 -5.07 -14.46
N ASP A 78 -0.42 -4.40 -13.88
CA ASP A 78 0.56 -3.64 -14.64
C ASP A 78 1.92 -3.61 -13.93
N GLU A 79 2.95 -3.32 -14.70
CA GLU A 79 4.31 -3.19 -14.22
C GLU A 79 4.93 -1.87 -14.65
N VAL A 80 5.72 -1.29 -13.75
CA VAL A 80 6.48 -0.07 -14.04
C VAL A 80 7.95 -0.25 -13.69
N PHE A 81 8.82 0.44 -14.44
CA PHE A 81 10.25 0.44 -14.17
C PHE A 81 10.58 1.28 -12.93
N VAL A 82 11.42 0.75 -12.04
CA VAL A 82 11.93 1.43 -10.86
C VAL A 82 13.44 1.27 -10.84
N ARG A 83 14.20 2.35 -10.68
CA ARG A 83 15.67 2.29 -10.60
C ARG A 83 16.08 2.28 -9.13
N ILE A 84 16.84 1.26 -8.72
CA ILE A 84 17.31 1.08 -7.35
C ILE A 84 18.82 0.87 -7.40
N ASN A 85 19.57 1.82 -6.83
CA ASN A 85 21.04 1.86 -6.90
C ASN A 85 21.58 1.62 -8.32
N GLY A 86 21.09 2.38 -9.29
CA GLY A 86 21.55 2.28 -10.68
C GLY A 86 21.01 1.07 -11.46
N VAL A 87 20.45 0.06 -10.80
CA VAL A 87 19.92 -1.16 -11.44
C VAL A 87 18.42 -1.03 -11.68
N GLN A 88 17.97 -1.36 -12.89
CA GLN A 88 16.55 -1.41 -13.23
C GLN A 88 15.85 -2.61 -12.57
N LYS A 89 14.69 -2.34 -11.97
CA LYS A 89 13.77 -3.31 -11.36
C LYS A 89 12.35 -3.06 -11.88
N TYR A 90 11.46 -4.01 -11.61
CA TYR A 90 10.09 -3.99 -12.09
C TYR A 90 9.14 -4.03 -10.89
N LEU A 91 8.33 -2.98 -10.75
CA LEU A 91 7.28 -2.91 -9.74
C LEU A 91 5.96 -3.32 -10.34
N TRP A 92 5.49 -4.50 -9.96
CA TRP A 92 4.23 -5.09 -10.39
C TRP A 92 3.14 -4.69 -9.40
N ARG A 93 1.98 -4.26 -9.90
CA ARG A 93 0.84 -3.90 -9.07
C ARG A 93 -0.46 -4.47 -9.63
N ALA A 94 -1.25 -5.05 -8.73
CA ALA A 94 -2.53 -5.67 -9.01
C ALA A 94 -3.60 -4.92 -8.21
N VAL A 95 -4.63 -4.46 -8.90
CA VAL A 95 -5.79 -3.80 -8.31
C VAL A 95 -7.07 -4.40 -8.88
N ASP A 96 -8.17 -4.33 -8.15
CA ASP A 96 -9.49 -4.66 -8.69
C ASP A 96 -10.14 -3.48 -9.43
N GLN A 97 -11.37 -3.67 -9.91
CA GLN A 97 -12.15 -2.64 -10.60
C GLN A 97 -12.39 -1.38 -9.75
N ASP A 98 -12.40 -1.51 -8.43
CA ASP A 98 -12.67 -0.42 -7.49
C ASP A 98 -11.40 0.32 -7.07
N GLY A 99 -10.24 -0.22 -7.43
CA GLY A 99 -8.92 0.32 -7.09
C GLY A 99 -8.38 -0.22 -5.77
N ILE A 100 -8.97 -1.28 -5.22
CA ILE A 100 -8.41 -1.97 -4.06
C ILE A 100 -7.13 -2.67 -4.50
N VAL A 101 -6.03 -2.36 -3.83
CA VAL A 101 -4.74 -3.01 -4.09
C VAL A 101 -4.75 -4.44 -3.56
N LEU A 102 -4.67 -5.39 -4.48
CA LEU A 102 -4.60 -6.82 -4.23
C LEU A 102 -3.19 -7.21 -3.81
N ASP A 103 -2.20 -6.82 -4.63
CA ASP A 103 -0.80 -7.05 -4.32
C ASP A 103 0.15 -6.07 -5.01
N ILE A 104 1.34 -5.95 -4.43
CA ILE A 104 2.45 -5.16 -4.96
C ILE A 104 3.75 -5.95 -4.78
N LEU A 105 4.50 -6.08 -5.86
CA LEU A 105 5.67 -6.96 -5.89
C LEU A 105 6.79 -6.34 -6.72
N LEU A 106 7.96 -6.20 -6.10
CA LEU A 106 9.18 -5.78 -6.77
C LEU A 106 9.94 -7.01 -7.25
N GLN A 107 10.31 -7.01 -8.54
CA GLN A 107 11.01 -8.14 -9.18
C GLN A 107 12.21 -7.65 -9.99
N ASN A 108 13.19 -8.55 -10.17
CA ASN A 108 14.40 -8.28 -10.96
C ASN A 108 14.15 -8.37 -12.47
N ARG A 109 13.13 -9.13 -12.89
CA ARG A 109 12.85 -9.45 -14.29
C ARG A 109 11.39 -9.19 -14.63
N ARG A 110 11.10 -9.16 -15.93
CA ARG A 110 9.74 -9.10 -16.50
C ARG A 110 9.40 -10.22 -17.49
N ASP A 111 10.06 -11.35 -17.28
CA ASP A 111 9.83 -12.57 -18.02
C ASP A 111 8.54 -13.29 -17.59
N GLU A 112 8.23 -14.39 -18.27
CA GLU A 112 7.07 -15.23 -17.96
C GLU A 112 7.09 -15.74 -16.52
N SER A 113 8.26 -16.14 -15.99
CA SER A 113 8.38 -16.63 -14.62
C SER A 113 7.96 -15.56 -13.60
N ALA A 114 8.43 -14.32 -13.79
CA ALA A 114 8.04 -13.17 -12.99
C ALA A 114 6.53 -12.88 -13.08
N ALA A 115 5.94 -12.95 -14.28
CA ALA A 115 4.51 -12.75 -14.49
C ALA A 115 3.67 -13.87 -13.84
N ARG A 116 4.08 -15.14 -13.97
CA ARG A 116 3.42 -16.31 -13.32
C ARG A 116 3.43 -16.16 -11.80
N ARG A 117 4.58 -15.78 -11.22
CA ARG A 117 4.69 -15.49 -9.79
C ARG A 117 3.73 -14.38 -9.38
N PHE A 118 3.65 -13.33 -10.20
CA PHE A 118 2.80 -12.19 -9.94
C PHE A 118 1.30 -12.50 -10.05
N PHE A 119 0.88 -13.41 -10.93
CA PHE A 119 -0.52 -13.88 -11.01
C PHE A 119 -0.93 -14.73 -9.82
N ARG A 120 -0.06 -15.66 -9.38
CA ARG A 120 -0.38 -16.57 -8.26
C ARG A 120 -0.52 -15.84 -6.93
N LYS A 121 0.28 -14.79 -6.70
CA LYS A 121 0.36 -14.11 -5.40
C LYS A 121 -0.95 -13.43 -4.96
N PRO A 122 -1.63 -12.60 -5.76
CA PRO A 122 -2.93 -12.05 -5.40
C PRO A 122 -3.97 -13.14 -5.21
N MET A 123 -4.04 -14.17 -6.06
CA MET A 123 -4.98 -15.30 -5.87
C MET A 123 -4.81 -16.00 -4.52
N LYS A 124 -3.57 -16.33 -4.14
CA LYS A 124 -3.29 -16.95 -2.83
C LYS A 124 -3.69 -16.04 -1.67
N LYS A 125 -3.46 -14.74 -1.81
CA LYS A 125 -3.69 -13.75 -0.75
C LYS A 125 -5.16 -13.39 -0.58
N THR A 126 -5.93 -13.32 -1.66
CA THR A 126 -7.36 -13.02 -1.65
C THR A 126 -8.22 -14.27 -1.58
N ARG A 127 -7.62 -15.46 -1.73
CA ARG A 127 -8.31 -16.75 -1.86
C ARG A 127 -9.44 -16.69 -2.89
N SER A 128 -9.22 -15.95 -3.97
CA SER A 128 -10.21 -15.66 -5.00
C SER A 128 -9.58 -15.75 -6.39
N VAL A 129 -10.38 -16.18 -7.36
CA VAL A 129 -10.03 -16.19 -8.79
C VAL A 129 -10.86 -15.11 -9.47
N PRO A 130 -10.26 -14.19 -10.24
CA PRO A 130 -11.02 -13.19 -10.97
C PRO A 130 -11.79 -13.82 -12.14
N ARG A 131 -12.90 -13.22 -12.51
CA ARG A 131 -13.61 -13.53 -13.77
C ARG A 131 -12.81 -13.05 -14.99
N VAL A 132 -12.13 -11.91 -14.87
CA VAL A 132 -11.35 -11.32 -15.96
C VAL A 132 -10.10 -10.62 -15.43
N VAL A 133 -9.00 -10.78 -16.15
CA VAL A 133 -7.74 -10.06 -15.93
C VAL A 133 -7.46 -9.13 -17.12
N VAL A 134 -7.15 -7.89 -16.80
CA VAL A 134 -6.74 -6.86 -17.75
C VAL A 134 -5.26 -6.55 -17.51
N THR A 135 -4.45 -6.59 -18.56
CA THR A 135 -3.02 -6.28 -18.48
C THR A 135 -2.59 -5.30 -19.56
N GLY A 136 -1.37 -4.79 -19.44
CA GLY A 136 -0.64 -4.21 -20.56
C GLY A 136 -0.36 -5.23 -21.67
N ARG A 137 0.33 -4.78 -22.72
CA ARG A 137 0.68 -5.58 -23.91
C ARG A 137 1.96 -6.41 -23.76
N LEU A 138 2.52 -6.51 -22.56
CA LEU A 138 3.74 -7.29 -22.33
C LEU A 138 3.47 -8.77 -22.63
N ARG A 139 4.26 -9.36 -23.55
CA ARG A 139 4.07 -10.75 -24.03
C ARG A 139 4.10 -11.79 -22.91
N SER A 140 4.87 -11.55 -21.84
CA SER A 140 4.96 -12.47 -20.70
C SER A 140 3.65 -12.62 -19.94
N TYR A 141 2.73 -11.65 -20.00
CA TYR A 141 1.39 -11.81 -19.42
C TYR A 141 0.59 -12.91 -20.12
N GLY A 142 0.53 -12.90 -21.45
CA GLY A 142 -0.23 -13.91 -22.21
C GLY A 142 0.34 -15.32 -21.99
N ALA A 143 1.67 -15.44 -21.96
CA ALA A 143 2.32 -16.72 -21.67
C ALA A 143 2.05 -17.22 -20.24
N ALA A 144 2.16 -16.33 -19.25
CA ALA A 144 1.85 -16.67 -17.86
C ALA A 144 0.36 -16.99 -17.64
N HIS A 145 -0.53 -16.30 -18.35
CA HIS A 145 -1.98 -16.44 -18.24
C HIS A 145 -2.42 -17.84 -18.65
N ARG A 146 -1.99 -18.29 -19.84
CA ARG A 146 -2.26 -19.65 -20.35
C ARG A 146 -1.86 -20.75 -19.37
N THR A 147 -0.81 -20.52 -18.59
CA THR A 147 -0.30 -21.51 -17.64
C THR A 147 -0.96 -21.43 -16.26
N VAL A 148 -1.29 -20.22 -15.78
CA VAL A 148 -1.72 -20.02 -14.37
C VAL A 148 -3.23 -19.96 -14.22
N MET A 149 -3.95 -19.46 -15.24
CA MET A 149 -5.38 -19.20 -15.17
C MET A 149 -6.05 -19.28 -16.56
N PRO A 150 -5.92 -20.40 -17.28
CA PRO A 150 -6.41 -20.53 -18.66
C PRO A 150 -7.92 -20.29 -18.82
N SER A 151 -8.71 -20.56 -17.77
CA SER A 151 -10.17 -20.36 -17.77
C SER A 151 -10.61 -18.91 -17.48
N VAL A 152 -9.69 -18.04 -17.06
CA VAL A 152 -10.00 -16.62 -16.77
C VAL A 152 -9.94 -15.81 -18.05
N GLY A 153 -10.91 -14.93 -18.31
CA GLY A 153 -10.82 -14.05 -19.48
C GLY A 153 -9.60 -13.13 -19.41
N HIS A 154 -8.79 -13.06 -20.47
CA HIS A 154 -7.65 -12.14 -20.56
C HIS A 154 -7.90 -11.03 -21.59
N ARG A 155 -7.66 -9.78 -21.21
CA ARG A 155 -7.79 -8.61 -22.09
C ARG A 155 -6.53 -7.75 -22.03
N SER A 156 -6.00 -7.34 -23.18
CA SER A 156 -4.77 -6.55 -23.30
C SER A 156 -4.91 -5.30 -24.19
N HIS A 157 -6.12 -4.75 -24.31
CA HIS A 157 -6.39 -3.60 -25.18
C HIS A 157 -5.93 -2.27 -24.56
N ARG A 158 -5.53 -1.31 -25.42
CA ARG A 158 -5.14 0.05 -25.02
C ARG A 158 -6.33 0.75 -24.33
N GLY A 159 -6.09 1.46 -23.24
CA GLY A 159 -7.14 2.17 -22.48
C GLY A 159 -7.89 1.31 -21.44
N LEU A 160 -7.92 -0.02 -21.57
CA LEU A 160 -8.54 -0.87 -20.53
C LEU A 160 -7.67 -0.98 -19.27
N ASN A 161 -6.36 -0.71 -19.38
CA ASN A 161 -5.41 -0.83 -18.28
C ASN A 161 -5.22 0.47 -17.45
N ASN A 162 -5.92 1.56 -17.80
CA ASN A 162 -5.81 2.85 -17.12
C ASN A 162 -5.98 2.73 -15.60
N ARG A 163 -6.78 1.77 -15.13
CA ARG A 163 -6.97 1.50 -13.70
C ARG A 163 -5.67 1.07 -13.01
N ALA A 164 -4.89 0.17 -13.60
CA ALA A 164 -3.60 -0.23 -13.05
C ALA A 164 -2.56 0.88 -13.23
N GLU A 165 -2.48 1.51 -14.41
CA GLU A 165 -1.56 2.62 -14.69
C GLU A 165 -1.73 3.77 -13.66
N ASN A 166 -2.97 4.23 -13.46
CA ASN A 166 -3.30 5.28 -12.51
C ASN A 166 -2.97 4.86 -11.06
N SER A 167 -3.07 3.57 -10.75
CA SER A 167 -2.75 3.06 -9.41
C SER A 167 -1.26 3.19 -9.06
N HIS A 168 -0.37 3.37 -10.03
CA HIS A 168 1.04 3.64 -9.78
C HIS A 168 1.33 5.08 -9.38
N GLN A 169 0.47 6.05 -9.72
CA GLN A 169 0.73 7.49 -9.50
C GLN A 169 1.08 7.84 -8.05
N PRO A 170 0.35 7.37 -7.01
CA PRO A 170 0.73 7.66 -5.63
C PRO A 170 2.10 7.08 -5.26
N THR A 171 2.46 5.93 -5.82
CA THR A 171 3.78 5.31 -5.57
C THR A 171 4.88 6.13 -6.25
N ARG A 172 4.64 6.65 -7.45
CA ARG A 172 5.58 7.52 -8.17
C ARG A 172 5.82 8.85 -7.45
N GLN A 173 4.75 9.50 -7.00
CA GLN A 173 4.88 10.72 -6.19
C GLN A 173 5.72 10.46 -4.95
N ARG A 174 5.47 9.34 -4.27
CA ARG A 174 6.21 8.95 -3.08
C ARG A 174 7.68 8.60 -3.36
N GLU A 175 7.94 7.86 -4.41
CA GLU A 175 9.30 7.53 -4.88
C GLU A 175 10.11 8.79 -5.17
N ARG A 176 9.52 9.79 -5.85
CA ARG A 176 10.17 11.07 -6.14
C ARG A 176 10.49 11.86 -4.87
N ALA A 177 9.53 11.96 -3.94
CA ALA A 177 9.76 12.61 -2.64
C ALA A 177 10.90 11.94 -1.85
N MET A 178 11.05 10.61 -1.98
CA MET A 178 12.13 9.85 -1.34
C MET A 178 13.47 9.89 -2.12
N LYS A 179 13.54 10.58 -3.26
CA LYS A 179 14.70 10.58 -4.17
C LYS A 179 15.12 9.17 -4.60
N GLY A 180 14.13 8.30 -4.83
CA GLY A 180 14.30 6.92 -5.27
C GLY A 180 14.64 5.93 -4.14
N PHE A 181 14.39 4.65 -4.39
CA PHE A 181 14.69 3.60 -3.41
C PHE A 181 16.15 3.18 -3.44
N ARG A 182 16.73 2.89 -2.27
CA ARG A 182 18.14 2.49 -2.10
C ARG A 182 18.36 0.99 -1.89
N SER A 183 17.29 0.20 -1.71
CA SER A 183 17.40 -1.25 -1.49
C SER A 183 16.10 -1.93 -1.86
N VAL A 184 16.18 -3.07 -2.55
CA VAL A 184 15.02 -3.89 -2.95
C VAL A 184 14.21 -4.32 -1.74
N GLY A 185 14.88 -4.83 -0.69
CA GLY A 185 14.21 -5.29 0.52
C GLY A 185 13.53 -4.16 1.30
N ARG A 186 14.20 -3.00 1.43
CA ARG A 186 13.61 -1.80 2.07
C ARG A 186 12.42 -1.28 1.26
N ALA A 187 12.55 -1.19 -0.06
CA ALA A 187 11.48 -0.79 -0.97
C ALA A 187 10.27 -1.71 -0.85
N GLN A 188 10.47 -3.04 -0.90
CA GLN A 188 9.37 -4.00 -0.81
C GLN A 188 8.61 -3.91 0.51
N ARG A 189 9.32 -3.72 1.65
CA ARG A 189 8.67 -3.50 2.96
C ARG A 189 7.87 -2.22 2.99
N PHE A 190 8.44 -1.12 2.51
CA PHE A 190 7.76 0.16 2.39
C PHE A 190 6.48 0.04 1.53
N LEU A 191 6.61 -0.51 0.33
CA LEU A 191 5.51 -0.70 -0.62
C LEU A 191 4.40 -1.61 -0.05
N ALA A 192 4.76 -2.63 0.72
CA ALA A 192 3.79 -3.51 1.37
C ALA A 192 2.93 -2.77 2.41
N ALA A 193 3.50 -1.80 3.14
CA ALA A 193 2.75 -0.96 4.06
C ALA A 193 1.99 0.17 3.33
N PHE A 194 2.67 0.84 2.40
CA PHE A 194 2.13 1.94 1.60
C PHE A 194 0.95 1.52 0.70
N SER A 195 0.91 0.27 0.24
CA SER A 195 -0.25 -0.25 -0.50
C SER A 195 -1.49 -0.49 0.38
N ALA A 196 -1.33 -0.55 1.70
CA ALA A 196 -2.43 -0.78 2.62
C ALA A 196 -2.99 0.50 3.26
N ILE A 197 -2.08 1.34 3.75
CA ILE A 197 -2.39 2.44 4.66
C ILE A 197 -3.06 3.61 3.92
N PRO A 198 -2.40 4.35 2.99
CA PRO A 198 -3.02 5.50 2.34
C PRO A 198 -4.38 5.27 1.70
N PRO A 199 -4.66 4.15 0.98
CA PRO A 199 -5.98 3.91 0.40
C PRO A 199 -7.12 3.91 1.43
N ARG A 200 -6.85 3.54 2.69
CA ARG A 200 -7.84 3.59 3.78
C ARG A 200 -8.21 5.02 4.16
N PHE A 201 -7.41 6.02 3.84
CA PHE A 201 -7.66 7.42 4.22
C PHE A 201 -7.78 8.34 3.01
N ARG A 202 -8.14 7.77 1.86
CA ARG A 202 -8.44 8.48 0.61
C ARG A 202 -9.79 7.97 0.06
N PRO A 203 -10.91 8.15 0.78
CA PRO A 203 -12.22 7.93 0.17
C PRO A 203 -12.37 8.89 -1.02
N ARG A 204 -13.22 8.52 -1.98
CA ARG A 204 -13.46 9.33 -3.19
C ARG A 204 -14.23 10.59 -2.80
N ARG A 205 -13.52 11.63 -2.34
CA ARG A 205 -14.08 12.86 -1.72
C ARG A 205 -15.24 13.48 -2.49
N HIS A 206 -15.17 13.44 -3.83
CA HIS A 206 -16.19 13.98 -4.74
C HIS A 206 -17.54 13.23 -4.70
N LEU A 207 -17.60 12.06 -4.07
CA LEU A 207 -18.84 11.28 -3.87
C LEU A 207 -19.54 11.58 -2.54
N PHE A 208 -19.00 12.49 -1.73
CA PHE A 208 -19.49 12.75 -0.38
C PHE A 208 -19.86 14.23 -0.21
N THR A 209 -20.93 14.49 0.55
CA THR A 209 -21.11 15.80 1.16
C THR A 209 -20.00 16.07 2.19
N ALA A 210 -19.88 17.29 2.70
CA ALA A 210 -18.91 17.58 3.75
C ALA A 210 -19.18 16.78 5.03
N THR A 211 -20.45 16.62 5.40
CA THR A 211 -20.87 15.87 6.60
C THR A 211 -20.58 14.38 6.44
N ASP A 212 -20.99 13.77 5.34
CA ASP A 212 -20.77 12.33 5.11
C ASP A 212 -19.28 12.00 5.05
N TYR A 213 -18.47 12.88 4.47
CA TYR A 213 -17.02 12.71 4.45
C TYR A 213 -16.43 12.71 5.86
N ARG A 214 -16.89 13.60 6.76
CA ARG A 214 -16.41 13.64 8.15
C ARG A 214 -16.81 12.37 8.88
N THR A 215 -18.06 11.92 8.75
CA THR A 215 -18.54 10.65 9.33
C THR A 215 -17.72 9.46 8.84
N GLU A 216 -17.48 9.37 7.54
CA GLU A 216 -16.66 8.30 6.95
C GLU A 216 -15.21 8.33 7.47
N MET A 217 -14.64 9.52 7.66
CA MET A 217 -13.29 9.65 8.22
C MET A 217 -13.24 9.28 9.70
N ILE A 218 -14.26 9.61 10.50
CA ILE A 218 -14.38 9.17 11.90
C ILE A 218 -14.35 7.64 11.98
N ILE A 219 -15.15 6.96 11.16
CA ILE A 219 -15.18 5.49 11.09
C ILE A 219 -13.81 4.92 10.67
N ARG A 220 -13.13 5.56 9.71
CA ARG A 220 -11.81 5.13 9.25
C ARG A 220 -10.73 5.28 10.33
N PHE A 221 -10.78 6.35 11.11
CA PHE A 221 -9.87 6.55 12.25
C PHE A 221 -10.20 5.63 13.42
N ALA A 222 -11.47 5.40 13.77
CA ALA A 222 -11.84 4.42 14.79
C ALA A 222 -11.31 3.01 14.46
N VAL A 223 -11.38 2.60 13.19
CA VAL A 223 -10.78 1.32 12.75
C VAL A 223 -9.25 1.34 12.83
N TRP A 224 -8.61 2.48 12.57
CA TRP A 224 -7.17 2.64 12.72
C TRP A 224 -6.75 2.46 14.18
N ASP A 225 -7.43 3.15 15.09
CA ASP A 225 -7.20 3.11 16.54
C ASP A 225 -7.39 1.70 17.10
N GLN A 226 -8.44 0.98 16.66
CA GLN A 226 -8.63 -0.43 17.01
C GLN A 226 -7.53 -1.36 16.47
N ILE A 227 -6.94 -1.05 15.32
CA ILE A 227 -5.86 -1.86 14.72
C ILE A 227 -4.54 -1.60 15.43
N THR A 228 -4.29 -0.34 15.76
CA THR A 228 -3.06 0.10 16.39
C THR A 228 -3.13 -0.07 17.90
N GLY A 229 -4.29 -0.29 18.51
CA GLY A 229 -4.42 -0.31 19.98
C GLY A 229 -4.06 1.03 20.62
N ALA A 230 -4.14 2.11 19.85
CA ALA A 230 -3.95 3.47 20.33
C ALA A 230 -5.34 4.09 20.56
N PRO A 231 -5.72 4.48 21.78
CA PRO A 231 -6.87 5.38 21.95
C PRO A 231 -6.60 6.66 21.15
N GLY A 232 -7.62 7.30 20.57
CA GLY A 232 -7.42 8.53 19.79
C GLY A 232 -6.63 9.56 20.62
N LEU A 233 -5.67 10.25 20.01
CA LEU A 233 -4.95 11.35 20.68
C LEU A 233 -6.00 12.29 21.29
N PRO A 234 -6.00 12.53 22.61
CA PRO A 234 -6.89 13.52 23.18
C PRO A 234 -6.62 14.84 22.47
N ALA A 235 -7.69 15.51 22.04
CA ALA A 235 -7.58 16.90 21.63
C ALA A 235 -6.97 17.63 22.84
N ALA A 236 -5.75 18.15 22.68
CA ALA A 236 -5.17 19.00 23.71
C ALA A 236 -6.18 20.13 23.97
N ALA A 237 -6.63 20.22 25.22
CA ALA A 237 -7.46 21.31 25.72
C ALA A 237 -6.66 22.61 25.73
#